data_AF-A0A660A7A0-F1
#
_entry.id   AF-A0A660A7A0-F1
#
_cell.length_a   1.000
_cell.length_b   1.000
_cell.length_c   1.000
_cell.angle_alpha   90.00
_cell.angle_beta   90.00
_cell.angle_gamma   90.00
#
_symmetry.space_group_name_H-M   'P 1'
#
loop_
_entity.id
_entity.type
_entity.pdbx_description
1 polymer ?
#
loop_
_entity_poly.entity_id
_entity_poly.type
_entity_poly.pdbx_seq_one_letter_code
_entity_poly.pdbx_strand_id
1 'polypeptide(L)'
;DARYKAYAKAQAYLTDSAVDIPVVALGGTPRVSKAIPFSGGFSWAGAKGPLAYKGMKLQDKPVTAKQYEKAKEKWLKAKAKSNAEYAEKLADHVEK
;
A
#
# COMPACT_ATOMS: atom_id res chain seq x y z
N ASP A 1 5.03 -24.40 0.20
CA ASP A 1 6.33 -24.82 0.73
C ASP A 1 7.54 -24.33 -0.07
N ALA A 2 7.72 -24.77 -1.33
CA ALA A 2 8.90 -24.43 -2.15
C ALA A 2 9.13 -22.92 -2.33
N ARG A 3 8.06 -22.13 -2.53
CA ARG A 3 8.14 -20.66 -2.62
C ARG A 3 8.73 -20.02 -1.37
N TYR A 4 8.33 -20.48 -0.19
CA TYR A 4 8.81 -19.92 1.08
C TYR A 4 10.27 -20.28 1.32
N LYS A 5 10.68 -21.52 0.98
CA LYS A 5 12.09 -21.93 1.05
C LYS A 5 12.98 -21.13 0.09
N ALA A 6 12.52 -20.90 -1.14
CA ALA A 6 13.25 -20.09 -2.12
C ALA A 6 13.39 -18.63 -1.64
N TYR A 7 12.31 -18.06 -1.10
CA TYR A 7 12.33 -16.70 -0.53
C TYR A 7 13.30 -16.60 0.65
N ALA A 8 13.27 -17.56 1.58
CA ALA A 8 14.17 -17.58 2.74
C ALA A 8 15.65 -17.66 2.32
N LYS A 9 15.97 -18.49 1.31
CA LYS A 9 17.34 -18.61 0.79
C LYS A 9 17.83 -17.30 0.15
N ALA A 10 16.97 -16.62 -0.62
CA ALA A 10 17.31 -15.34 -1.22
C ALA A 10 17.50 -14.24 -0.18
N GLN A 11 16.61 -14.17 0.81
CA GLN A 11 16.70 -13.20 1.90
C GLN A 11 17.98 -13.39 2.71
N ALA A 12 18.34 -14.63 3.07
CA ALA A 12 19.58 -14.93 3.78
C ALA A 12 20.81 -14.44 2.99
N TYR A 13 20.87 -14.75 1.69
CA TYR A 13 21.97 -14.27 0.84
C TYR A 13 22.08 -12.74 0.79
N LEU A 14 20.96 -12.03 0.66
CA LEU A 14 20.96 -10.55 0.62
C LEU A 14 21.43 -9.93 1.94
N THR A 15 21.06 -10.53 3.07
CA THR A 15 21.49 -10.08 4.39
C THR A 15 22.96 -10.44 4.66
N ASP A 16 23.41 -11.65 4.34
CA ASP A 16 24.80 -12.09 4.52
C ASP A 16 25.78 -11.29 3.65
N SER A 17 25.34 -10.90 2.45
CA SER A 17 26.12 -10.04 1.54
C SER A 17 26.04 -8.55 1.88
N ALA A 18 25.30 -8.17 2.93
CA ALA A 18 25.05 -6.79 3.33
C ALA A 18 24.44 -5.90 2.22
N VAL A 19 23.78 -6.51 1.23
CA VAL A 19 23.09 -5.81 0.15
C VAL A 19 21.77 -5.21 0.65
N ASP A 20 21.09 -5.89 1.56
CA ASP A 20 19.89 -5.39 2.24
C ASP A 20 19.94 -5.71 3.73
N ILE A 21 19.95 -4.66 4.55
CA ILE A 21 19.97 -4.75 6.02
C ILE A 21 18.63 -4.19 6.54
N PRO A 22 17.65 -5.06 6.82
CA PRO A 22 16.35 -4.61 7.31
C PRO A 22 16.49 -4.09 8.75
N VAL A 23 16.49 -2.76 8.91
CA VAL A 23 16.58 -2.10 10.23
C VAL A 23 15.21 -1.73 10.82
N VAL A 24 14.13 -1.88 10.06
CA VAL A 24 12.76 -1.60 10.51
C VAL A 24 11.85 -2.78 10.23
N ALA A 25 11.23 -3.32 11.28
CA ALA A 25 10.08 -4.20 11.18
C ALA A 25 8.81 -3.41 11.55
N LEU A 26 8.00 -3.04 10.55
CA LEU A 26 6.73 -2.36 10.80
C LEU A 26 5.69 -3.39 11.26
N GLY A 27 5.43 -3.42 12.58
CA GLY A 27 4.32 -4.17 13.15
C GLY A 27 2.96 -3.48 12.93
N GLY A 28 1.88 -4.20 13.21
CA GLY A 28 0.52 -3.67 13.18
C GLY A 28 0.20 -2.83 14.42
N THR A 29 0.75 -1.62 14.54
CA THR A 29 0.36 -0.71 15.62
C THR A 29 -1.07 -0.19 15.40
N PRO A 30 -1.97 -0.29 16.40
CA PRO A 30 -3.30 0.31 16.30
C PRO A 30 -3.15 1.84 16.16
N ARG A 31 -3.80 2.40 15.14
CA ARG A 31 -3.78 3.83 14.85
C ARG A 31 -5.15 4.44 15.11
N VAL A 32 -5.21 5.47 15.95
CA VAL A 32 -6.38 6.36 16.07
C VAL A 32 -6.19 7.51 15.09
N SER A 33 -7.18 7.74 14.22
CA SER A 33 -7.10 8.79 13.20
C SER A 33 -8.45 9.46 12.98
N LYS A 34 -8.41 10.76 12.66
CA LYS A 34 -9.53 11.53 12.12
C LYS A 34 -9.46 11.68 10.59
N ALA A 35 -8.42 11.16 9.94
CA ALA A 35 -8.32 11.20 8.49
C ALA A 35 -9.31 10.24 7.86
N ILE A 36 -10.05 10.70 6.85
CA ILE A 36 -10.98 9.87 6.09
C ILE A 36 -10.16 8.76 5.40
N PRO A 37 -10.48 7.47 5.65
CA PRO A 37 -9.71 6.36 5.10
C PRO A 37 -9.61 6.41 3.57
N PHE A 38 -8.43 6.04 3.04
CA PHE A 38 -8.15 5.96 1.59
C PHE A 38 -8.33 7.26 0.79
N SER A 39 -8.37 8.41 1.46
CA SER A 39 -8.50 9.73 0.81
C SER A 39 -7.18 10.46 0.56
N GLY A 40 -6.14 10.12 1.31
CA GLY A 40 -4.81 10.74 1.20
C GLY A 40 -4.03 10.25 -0.02
N GLY A 41 -3.10 11.08 -0.49
CA GLY A 41 -2.14 10.67 -1.51
C GLY A 41 -1.22 9.57 -0.99
N PHE A 42 -0.82 8.66 -1.89
CA PHE A 42 0.15 7.61 -1.59
C PHE A 42 1.20 7.58 -2.71
N SER A 43 2.47 7.48 -2.32
CA SER A 43 3.59 7.27 -3.23
C SER A 43 4.68 6.47 -2.51
N TRP A 44 5.36 5.59 -3.25
CA TRP A 44 6.53 4.86 -2.77
C TRP A 44 7.81 5.72 -2.77
N ALA A 45 7.85 6.79 -3.57
CA ALA A 45 9.00 7.68 -3.68
C ALA A 45 8.58 9.16 -3.80
N GLY A 46 9.50 10.06 -3.41
CA GLY A 46 9.33 11.51 -3.53
C GLY A 46 8.44 12.15 -2.44
N ALA A 47 8.21 13.47 -2.59
CA ALA A 47 7.55 14.30 -1.58
C ALA A 47 6.03 14.05 -1.40
N LYS A 48 5.44 13.11 -2.15
CA LYS A 48 4.02 12.74 -2.09
C LYS A 48 3.78 11.44 -1.32
N GLY A 49 4.67 11.11 -0.39
CA GLY A 49 4.57 9.94 0.49
C GLY A 49 3.55 10.11 1.63
N PRO A 50 3.49 9.16 2.58
CA PRO A 50 2.53 9.17 3.69
C PRO A 50 2.65 10.35 4.68
N LEU A 51 3.70 11.18 4.54
CA LEU A 51 3.89 12.43 5.28
C LEU A 51 3.33 13.65 4.54
N ALA A 52 2.77 13.48 3.34
CA ALA A 52 2.13 14.55 2.59
C ALA A 52 0.70 14.77 3.08
N TYR A 53 0.47 15.88 3.77
CA TYR A 53 -0.86 16.25 4.29
C TYR A 53 -1.76 16.95 3.25
N LYS A 54 -1.18 17.38 2.11
CA LYS A 54 -1.90 18.09 1.06
C LYS A 54 -2.98 17.18 0.44
N GLY A 55 -4.24 17.63 0.48
CA GLY A 55 -5.38 16.87 -0.04
C GLY A 55 -5.97 15.84 0.94
N MET A 56 -5.39 15.69 2.14
CA MET A 56 -5.95 14.82 3.17
C MET A 56 -7.25 15.42 3.71
N LYS A 57 -8.32 14.61 3.75
CA LYS A 57 -9.61 15.02 4.30
C LYS A 57 -9.75 14.50 5.73
N LEU A 58 -10.28 15.34 6.61
CA LEU A 58 -10.51 15.03 8.02
C LEU A 58 -12.01 14.95 8.31
N GLN A 59 -12.39 14.11 9.27
CA GLN A 59 -13.72 14.05 9.88
C GLN A 59 -13.67 14.49 11.34
N ASP A 60 -14.79 14.95 11.88
CA ASP A 60 -14.86 15.51 13.23
C ASP A 60 -14.52 14.48 14.33
N LYS A 61 -15.08 13.27 14.21
CA LYS A 61 -14.89 12.16 15.15
C LYS A 61 -13.83 11.16 14.66
N PRO A 62 -13.11 10.46 15.56
CA PRO A 62 -12.20 9.39 15.15
C PRO A 62 -12.90 8.32 14.30
N VAL A 63 -12.16 7.77 13.35
CA VAL A 63 -12.66 6.70 12.46
C VAL A 63 -12.96 5.46 13.31
N THR A 64 -14.17 4.94 13.16
CA THR A 64 -14.57 3.66 13.76
C THR A 64 -14.18 2.47 12.88
N ALA A 65 -14.04 1.28 13.47
CA ALA A 65 -13.74 0.06 12.72
C ALA A 65 -14.76 -0.20 11.59
N LYS A 66 -16.06 0.01 11.86
CA LYS A 66 -17.12 -0.15 10.85
C LYS A 66 -16.98 0.84 9.68
N GLN A 67 -16.57 2.07 9.94
CA GLN A 67 -16.33 3.06 8.89
C GLN A 67 -15.11 2.70 8.06
N TYR A 68 -14.04 2.23 8.71
CA TYR A 68 -12.83 1.79 8.03
C TYR A 68 -13.08 0.61 7.11
N GLU A 69 -13.74 -0.45 7.58
CA GLU A 69 -14.02 -1.64 6.76
C GLU A 69 -14.91 -1.30 5.55
N LYS A 70 -15.96 -0.48 5.73
CA LYS A 70 -16.78 0.00 4.61
C LYS A 70 -15.96 0.79 3.58
N ALA A 71 -15.09 1.68 4.04
CA ALA A 71 -14.22 2.45 3.16
C ALA A 71 -13.21 1.55 2.42
N LYS A 72 -12.70 0.52 3.11
CA LYS A 72 -11.75 -0.47 2.56
C LYS A 72 -12.40 -1.31 1.46
N GLU A 73 -13.60 -1.83 1.68
CA GLU A 73 -14.33 -2.57 0.65
C GLU A 73 -14.59 -1.72 -0.59
N LYS A 74 -15.03 -0.46 -0.40
CA LYS A 74 -15.26 0.47 -1.51
C LYS A 74 -13.96 0.75 -2.26
N TRP A 75 -12.87 0.97 -1.54
CA TRP A 75 -11.55 1.21 -2.14
C TRP A 75 -11.03 -0.01 -2.90
N LEU A 76 -11.18 -1.22 -2.36
CA LEU A 76 -10.76 -2.45 -3.03
C LEU A 76 -11.52 -2.68 -4.34
N LYS A 77 -12.84 -2.44 -4.35
CA LYS A 77 -13.66 -2.52 -5.57
C LYS A 77 -13.22 -1.49 -6.62
N ALA A 78 -12.99 -0.24 -6.21
CA ALA A 78 -12.51 0.81 -7.11
C ALA A 78 -11.11 0.50 -7.66
N LYS A 79 -10.21 -0.01 -6.81
CA LYS A 79 -8.86 -0.41 -7.20
C LYS A 79 -8.89 -1.57 -8.20
N ALA A 80 -9.70 -2.59 -7.96
CA ALA A 80 -9.85 -3.72 -8.88
C ALA A 80 -10.30 -3.24 -10.27
N LYS A 81 -11.31 -2.36 -10.32
CA LYS A 81 -11.79 -1.76 -11.57
C LYS A 81 -10.69 -0.94 -12.27
N SER A 82 -10.04 -0.04 -11.55
CA SER A 82 -8.96 0.79 -12.10
C SER A 82 -7.78 -0.03 -12.61
N ASN A 83 -7.43 -1.13 -11.94
CA ASN A 83 -6.34 -2.01 -12.35
C ASN A 83 -6.71 -2.81 -13.61
N ALA A 84 -7.96 -3.26 -13.72
CA ALA A 84 -8.45 -3.95 -14.93
C ALA A 84 -8.42 -3.00 -16.14
N GLU A 85 -8.97 -1.79 -16.00
CA GLU A 85 -8.95 -0.77 -17.06
C GLU A 85 -7.51 -0.41 -17.48
N TYR A 86 -6.57 -0.36 -16.53
CA TYR A 86 -5.16 -0.12 -16.85
C TYR A 86 -4.53 -1.30 -17.57
N ALA A 87 -4.84 -2.54 -17.19
CA ALA A 87 -4.33 -3.74 -17.85
C ALA A 87 -4.80 -3.84 -19.30
N GLU A 88 -6.07 -3.52 -19.58
CA GLU A 88 -6.60 -3.43 -20.95
C GLU A 88 -5.87 -2.37 -21.76
N LYS A 89 -5.77 -1.13 -21.23
CA LYS A 89 -5.05 -0.05 -21.91
C LYS A 89 -3.57 -0.33 -22.12
N LEU A 90 -2.94 -1.08 -21.21
CA LEU A 90 -1.55 -1.47 -21.35
C LEU A 90 -1.38 -2.46 -22.52
N ALA A 91 -2.30 -3.41 -22.68
CA ALA A 91 -2.29 -4.33 -23.82
C ALA A 91 -2.38 -3.56 -25.15
N ASP A 92 -3.28 -2.57 -25.22
CA ASP A 92 -3.43 -1.71 -26.41
C ASP A 92 -2.23 -0.78 -26.65
N HIS A 93 -1.48 -0.42 -25.61
CA HIS A 93 -0.32 0.48 -25.70
C HIS A 93 0.99 -0.24 -26.04
N VAL A 94 1.11 -1.53 -25.72
CA VAL A 94 2.30 -2.35 -25.97
C VAL A 94 2.27 -2.97 -27.38
N GLU A 95 1.16 -2.89 -28.12
CA GLU A 95 1.15 -3.17 -29.56
C GLU A 95 1.85 -2.05 -30.36
N LYS A 96 3.16 -2.24 -30.58
CA LYS A 96 3.89 -1.92 -31.82
C LYS A 96 5.17 -2.75 -31.92
#